data_AF-A0A1I3FAW2-F1
#
_entry.id   AF-A0A1I3FAW2-F1
#
_cell.length_a   1.000
_cell.length_b   1.000
_cell.length_c   1.000
_cell.angle_alpha   90.00
_cell.angle_beta   90.00
_cell.angle_gamma   90.00
#
_symmetry.space_group_name_H-M   'P 1'
#
loop_
_entity.id
_entity.type
_entity.pdbx_description
1 polymer ?
#
loop_
_entity_poly.entity_id
_entity_poly.type
_entity_poly.pdbx_seq_one_letter_code
_entity_poly.pdbx_strand_id
1 'polypeptide(L)'
;MQTRALYSLYRRRIEALSEKAEPKDIWAPDLRALLSELKDHLSEIEPASAGLVCEGLCQQLEHEALQVTDARRREILSCAIKGIEQLSLPD
;
A
#
# COMPACT_ATOMS: atom_id res chain seq x y z
N MET A 1 2.65 19.32 2.18
CA MET A 1 1.38 18.99 1.47
C MET A 1 1.48 17.69 0.66
N GLN A 2 2.62 17.43 0.01
CA GLN A 2 2.85 16.25 -0.83
C GLN A 2 2.68 14.91 -0.11
N THR A 3 3.17 14.77 1.13
CA THR A 3 3.06 13.56 1.97
C THR A 3 1.62 13.09 2.16
N ARG A 4 0.70 14.01 2.47
CA ARG A 4 -0.73 13.69 2.67
C ARG A 4 -1.41 13.28 1.36
N ALA A 5 -1.01 13.89 0.24
CA ALA A 5 -1.51 13.53 -1.08
C ALA A 5 -1.05 12.13 -1.48
N LEU A 6 0.23 11.80 -1.27
CA LEU A 6 0.79 10.46 -1.52
C LEU A 6 0.08 9.39 -0.69
N TYR A 7 -0.05 9.61 0.63
CA TYR A 7 -0.81 8.71 1.50
C TYR A 7 -2.22 8.46 0.96
N SER A 8 -2.97 9.53 0.67
CA SER A 8 -4.37 9.42 0.24
C SER A 8 -4.50 8.72 -1.12
N LEU A 9 -3.56 8.96 -2.03
CA LEU A 9 -3.52 8.37 -3.36
C LEU A 9 -3.31 6.86 -3.28
N TYR A 10 -2.24 6.43 -2.59
CA TYR A 10 -1.90 5.01 -2.52
C TYR A 10 -2.89 4.20 -1.69
N ARG A 11 -3.43 4.79 -0.62
CA ARG A 11 -4.54 4.19 0.13
C ARG A 11 -5.70 3.85 -0.81
N ARG A 12 -6.19 4.83 -1.58
CA ARG A 12 -7.33 4.63 -2.50
C ARG A 12 -7.03 3.61 -3.60
N ARG A 13 -5.82 3.62 -4.16
CA ARG A 13 -5.45 2.65 -5.22
C ARG A 13 -5.40 1.22 -4.69
N ILE A 14 -4.86 1.02 -3.49
CA ILE A 14 -4.81 -0.31 -2.85
C ILE A 14 -6.21 -0.76 -2.43
N GLU A 15 -7.02 0.14 -1.86
CA GLU A 15 -8.42 -0.14 -1.51
C GLU A 15 -9.20 -0.58 -2.75
N ALA A 16 -9.15 0.19 -3.84
CA ALA A 16 -9.82 -0.12 -5.09
C ALA A 16 -9.34 -1.44 -5.71
N LEU A 17 -8.04 -1.77 -5.62
CA LEU A 17 -7.53 -3.07 -6.06
C LEU A 17 -8.12 -4.21 -5.21
N SER A 18 -8.20 -3.99 -3.90
CA SER A 18 -8.73 -4.97 -2.94
C SER A 18 -10.24 -5.21 -3.10
N GLU A 19 -11.00 -4.18 -3.51
CA GLU A 19 -12.44 -4.27 -3.72
C GLU A 19 -12.84 -5.12 -4.92
N LYS A 20 -11.97 -5.22 -5.94
CA LYS A 20 -12.23 -6.09 -7.10
C LYS A 20 -12.20 -7.58 -6.75
N ALA A 21 -11.49 -7.96 -5.67
CA ALA A 21 -11.37 -9.34 -5.17
C ALA A 21 -11.05 -10.39 -6.25
N GLU A 22 -10.23 -9.98 -7.23
CA GLU A 22 -9.82 -10.82 -8.35
C GLU A 22 -8.90 -11.97 -7.89
N PRO A 23 -8.71 -13.02 -8.70
CA PRO A 23 -7.69 -14.03 -8.44
C PRO A 23 -6.26 -13.44 -8.50
N LYS A 24 -5.34 -14.09 -7.79
CA LYS A 24 -3.95 -13.65 -7.60
C LYS A 24 -3.19 -13.34 -8.88
N ASP A 25 -3.36 -14.16 -9.90
CA ASP A 25 -2.70 -13.98 -11.19
C ASP A 25 -3.08 -12.66 -11.87
N ILE A 26 -4.21 -12.05 -11.49
CA ILE A 26 -4.69 -10.77 -12.02
C ILE A 26 -4.23 -9.60 -11.17
N TRP A 27 -4.45 -9.60 -9.85
CA TRP A 27 -4.13 -8.43 -9.01
C TRP A 27 -2.67 -8.32 -8.59
N ALA A 28 -1.92 -9.42 -8.54
CA ALA A 28 -0.53 -9.40 -8.10
C ALA A 28 0.40 -8.49 -8.95
N PRO A 29 0.33 -8.50 -10.30
CA PRO A 29 1.12 -7.56 -11.09
C PRO A 29 0.73 -6.10 -10.85
N ASP A 30 -0.56 -5.80 -10.69
CA ASP A 30 -1.04 -4.44 -10.38
C ASP A 30 -0.54 -3.97 -9.02
N LEU A 31 -0.62 -4.83 -7.98
CA LEU A 31 -0.10 -4.50 -6.67
C LEU A 31 1.41 -4.22 -6.71
N ARG A 32 2.18 -5.04 -7.45
CA ARG A 32 3.62 -4.83 -7.61
C ARG A 32 3.92 -3.50 -8.31
N ALA A 33 3.15 -3.14 -9.34
CA ALA A 33 3.29 -1.87 -10.02
C ALA A 33 3.03 -0.70 -9.05
N LEU A 34 1.94 -0.77 -8.27
CA LEU A 34 1.61 0.24 -7.25
C LEU A 34 2.73 0.40 -6.22
N LEU A 35 3.31 -0.70 -5.74
CA LEU A 35 4.41 -0.66 -4.77
C LEU A 35 5.69 -0.07 -5.37
N SER A 36 5.96 -0.33 -6.66
CA SER A 36 7.08 0.29 -7.36
C SER A 36 6.88 1.80 -7.52
N GLU A 37 5.71 2.23 -8.01
CA GLU A 37 5.37 3.65 -8.13
C GLU A 37 5.43 4.34 -6.75
N LEU A 38 4.99 3.67 -5.69
CA LEU A 38 5.08 4.19 -4.32
C LEU A 38 6.54 4.40 -3.93
N LYS A 39 7.40 3.41 -4.15
CA LYS A 39 8.84 3.51 -3.86
C LYS A 39 9.49 4.69 -4.57
N ASP A 40 9.20 4.87 -5.85
CA ASP A 40 9.75 5.99 -6.64
C ASP A 40 9.31 7.33 -6.04
N HIS A 41 8.02 7.53 -5.78
CA HIS A 41 7.53 8.77 -5.17
C HIS A 41 8.04 9.00 -3.74
N LEU A 42 8.23 7.94 -2.95
CA LEU A 42 8.80 8.05 -1.61
C LEU A 42 10.28 8.45 -1.66
N SER A 43 11.00 8.08 -2.72
CA SER A 43 12.40 8.46 -2.93
C SER A 43 12.57 9.94 -3.30
N GLU A 44 11.48 10.62 -3.70
CA GLU A 44 11.48 12.05 -4.04
C GLU A 44 11.21 12.96 -2.84
N ILE A 45 10.91 12.41 -1.66
CA ILE A 45 10.60 13.18 -0.44
C ILE A 45 11.57 12.83 0.68
N GLU A 46 11.58 13.63 1.75
CA GLU A 46 12.47 13.38 2.90
C GLU A 46 12.20 12.00 3.54
N PRO A 47 13.24 11.24 3.93
CA PRO A 47 13.11 9.89 4.48
C PRO A 47 12.15 9.81 5.67
N ALA A 48 12.20 10.81 6.58
CA ALA A 48 11.28 10.89 7.71
C ALA A 48 9.81 11.03 7.27
N SER A 49 9.54 11.83 6.24
CA SER A 49 8.20 11.98 5.66
C SER A 49 7.75 10.71 4.96
N ALA A 50 8.65 10.04 4.24
CA ALA A 50 8.36 8.77 3.59
C ALA A 50 8.04 7.67 4.62
N GLY A 51 8.78 7.62 5.73
CA GLY A 51 8.52 6.70 6.85
C GLY A 51 7.11 6.89 7.42
N LEU A 52 6.69 8.13 7.63
CA LEU A 52 5.32 8.45 8.09
C LEU A 52 4.23 8.01 7.10
N VAL A 53 4.49 8.09 5.79
CA VAL A 53 3.54 7.60 4.77
C VAL A 53 3.44 6.08 4.84
N CYS A 54 4.56 5.38 4.89
CA CYS A 54 4.58 3.91 4.98
C CYS A 54 3.88 3.43 6.25
N GLU A 55 4.22 3.98 7.41
CA GLU A 55 3.62 3.63 8.70
C GLU A 55 2.10 3.86 8.68
N GLY A 56 1.67 5.03 8.21
CA GLY A 56 0.25 5.35 8.13
C GLY A 56 -0.51 4.44 7.17
N LEU A 57 0.10 4.05 6.04
CA LEU A 57 -0.51 3.11 5.09
C LEU A 57 -0.62 1.72 5.72
N CYS A 58 0.43 1.21 6.36
CA CYS A 58 0.40 -0.08 7.04
C CYS A 58 -0.71 -0.13 8.09
N GLN A 59 -0.74 0.83 9.02
CA GLN A 59 -1.74 0.85 10.10
C GLN A 59 -3.18 0.87 9.55
N GLN A 60 -3.42 1.68 8.51
CA GLN A 60 -4.75 1.79 7.90
C GLN A 60 -5.15 0.49 7.19
N LEU A 61 -4.24 -0.12 6.42
CA LEU A 61 -4.51 -1.36 5.70
C LEU A 61 -4.66 -2.55 6.65
N GLU A 62 -3.89 -2.59 7.74
CA GLU A 62 -4.03 -3.59 8.81
C GLU A 62 -5.42 -3.50 9.44
N HIS A 63 -5.87 -2.28 9.77
CA HIS A 63 -7.22 -2.08 10.30
C HIS A 63 -8.29 -2.58 9.32
N GLU A 64 -8.16 -2.27 8.03
CA GLU A 64 -9.10 -2.75 7.01
C GLU A 64 -9.06 -4.28 6.84
N ALA A 65 -7.88 -4.89 6.89
CA ALA A 65 -7.70 -6.34 6.79
C ALA A 65 -8.34 -7.09 7.97
N LEU A 66 -8.38 -6.49 9.15
CA LEU A 66 -9.06 -7.03 10.33
C LEU A 66 -10.59 -6.96 10.22
N GLN A 67 -11.13 -5.94 9.53
CA GLN A 67 -12.57 -5.73 9.38
C GLN A 67 -13.18 -6.50 8.19
N VAL A 68 -12.38 -6.85 7.18
CA VAL A 68 -12.88 -7.49 5.97
C VAL A 68 -13.15 -8.98 6.19
N THR A 69 -14.31 -9.47 5.71
CA THR A 69 -14.70 -10.89 5.76
C THR A 69 -14.27 -11.68 4.54
N ASP A 70 -14.10 -11.01 3.39
CA ASP A 70 -13.63 -11.61 2.14
C ASP A 70 -12.14 -11.99 2.23
N ALA A 71 -11.85 -13.28 2.04
CA ALA A 71 -10.51 -13.83 2.16
C ALA A 71 -9.54 -13.31 1.08
N ARG A 72 -10.01 -13.05 -0.14
CA ARG A 72 -9.18 -12.53 -1.23
C ARG A 72 -8.83 -11.08 -1.00
N ARG A 73 -9.82 -10.28 -0.59
CA ARG A 73 -9.56 -8.89 -0.20
C ARG A 73 -8.56 -8.82 0.95
N ARG A 74 -8.70 -9.68 1.96
CA ARG A 74 -7.73 -9.78 3.06
C ARG A 74 -6.33 -10.17 2.57
N GLU A 75 -6.22 -11.10 1.62
CA GLU A 75 -4.94 -11.49 1.02
C GLU A 75 -4.27 -10.32 0.31
N ILE A 76 -5.03 -9.57 -0.50
CA ILE A 76 -4.52 -8.38 -1.22
C ILE A 76 -3.98 -7.35 -0.22
N LEU A 77 -4.77 -7.01 0.81
CA LEU A 77 -4.36 -6.06 1.85
C LEU A 77 -3.13 -6.55 2.62
N SER A 78 -3.08 -7.83 2.97
CA SER A 78 -1.93 -8.44 3.66
C SER A 78 -0.66 -8.41 2.82
N CYS A 79 -0.78 -8.65 1.51
CA CYS A 79 0.34 -8.54 0.58
C CYS A 79 0.79 -7.09 0.40
N ALA A 80 -0.14 -6.14 0.39
CA ALA A 80 0.17 -4.72 0.29
C ALA A 80 0.97 -4.24 1.52
N ILE A 81 0.53 -4.60 2.73
CA ILE A 81 1.22 -4.29 3.99
C ILE A 81 2.65 -4.80 3.94
N LYS A 82 2.84 -6.11 3.66
CA LYS A 82 4.18 -6.70 3.55
C LYS A 82 5.05 -6.05 2.48
N GLY A 83 4.43 -5.61 1.39
CA GLY A 83 5.11 -4.92 0.31
C GLY A 83 5.63 -3.55 0.77
N ILE A 84 4.80 -2.79 1.49
CA ILE A 84 5.14 -1.46 2.03
C ILE A 84 6.21 -1.57 3.11
N GLU A 85 6.12 -2.54 4.02
CA GLU A 85 7.15 -2.80 5.05
C GLU A 85 8.53 -3.09 4.45
N GLN A 86 8.57 -3.68 3.24
CA GLN A 86 9.80 -3.98 2.51
C GLN A 86 10.33 -2.82 1.68
N LEU A 87 9.60 -1.71 1.58
CA LEU A 87 10.11 -0.47 0.99
C LEU A 87 11.09 0.16 2.00
N SER A 88 12.27 -0.44 2.15
CA SER A 88 13.36 0.17 2.91
C SER A 88 13.70 1.51 2.27
N LEU A 89 13.39 2.58 3.01
CA LEU A 89 13.80 3.93 2.65
C LEU A 89 15.28 4.07 2.99
N PRO A 90 16.11 4.67 2.13
CA PRO A 90 17.50 4.94 2.48
C PRO A 90 17.54 5.88 3.69
N ASP A 91 18.36 5.50 4.68
CA ASP A 91 18.70 6.31 5.86
C ASP A 91 19.42 7.61 5.46
#